data_AF-A0A0G1N8V8-F1
#
_entry.id   AF-A0A0G1N8V8-F1
#
_cell.length_a   1.000
_cell.length_b   1.000
_cell.length_c   1.000
_cell.angle_alpha   90.00
_cell.angle_beta   90.00
_cell.angle_gamma   90.00
#
_symmetry.space_group_name_H-M   'P 1'
#
loop_
_entity.id
_entity.type
_entity.pdbx_description
1 polymer ?
#
loop_
_entity_poly.entity_id
_entity_poly.type
_entity_poly.pdbx_seq_one_letter_code
_entity_poly.pdbx_strand_id
1 'polypeptide(L)'
;MRFQVPQFIEIEDKLFGPLTFKQFVYVAGGVGLSVILFLFLPTFLAIIIALPIVLFAAALAFYKVNSKPFVNVVEAFVKYTLTNKLYIWKKEEKVAVAKEATEGKPLEQVYVPKLSSSKLKELTWSLDIKENQNPVTRDSGSKPTTDY
;
A
#
# COMPACT_ATOMS: atom_id res chain seq x y z
N MET A 1 -13.55 -14.91 -33.19
CA MET A 1 -12.94 -13.56 -33.19
C MET A 1 -12.10 -13.45 -31.92
N ARG A 2 -10.83 -13.04 -32.01
CA ARG A 2 -10.00 -12.81 -30.82
C ARG A 2 -10.05 -11.31 -30.51
N PHE A 3 -10.57 -10.94 -29.35
CA PHE A 3 -10.60 -9.56 -28.90
C PHE A 3 -9.21 -9.16 -28.40
N GLN A 4 -8.63 -8.10 -28.95
CA GLN A 4 -7.44 -7.48 -28.38
C GLN A 4 -7.86 -6.73 -27.12
N VAL A 5 -7.26 -7.08 -25.99
CA VAL A 5 -7.48 -6.36 -24.73
C VAL A 5 -6.78 -5.01 -24.83
N PRO A 6 -7.48 -3.88 -24.66
CA PRO A 6 -6.85 -2.56 -24.68
C PRO A 6 -5.80 -2.46 -23.58
N GLN A 7 -4.56 -2.12 -23.96
CA GLN A 7 -3.40 -2.07 -23.05
C GLN A 7 -3.33 -0.78 -22.22
N PHE A 8 -4.18 0.21 -22.48
CA PHE A 8 -4.13 1.54 -21.87
C PHE A 8 -5.37 1.91 -21.05
N ILE A 9 -6.07 0.94 -20.47
CA ILE A 9 -7.22 1.23 -19.60
C ILE A 9 -6.82 1.87 -18.26
N GLU A 10 -5.56 1.69 -17.85
CA GLU A 10 -5.06 2.14 -16.55
C GLU A 10 -4.49 3.57 -16.59
N ILE A 11 -4.14 4.08 -17.78
CA ILE A 11 -3.59 5.41 -17.94
C ILE A 11 -4.74 6.37 -18.19
N GLU A 12 -4.88 7.37 -17.33
CA GLU A 12 -5.93 8.38 -17.47
C GLU A 12 -5.70 9.23 -18.73
N ASP A 13 -6.77 9.48 -19.49
CA ASP A 13 -6.70 10.24 -20.73
C ASP A 13 -6.26 11.69 -20.47
N LYS A 14 -5.29 12.14 -21.26
CA LYS A 14 -4.83 13.53 -21.26
C LYS A 14 -5.75 14.35 -22.16
N LEU A 15 -6.78 14.93 -21.55
CA LEU A 15 -7.81 15.69 -22.26
C LEU A 15 -7.35 17.10 -22.61
N PHE A 16 -6.51 17.71 -21.78
CA PHE A 16 -6.07 19.11 -21.94
C PHE A 16 -4.56 19.18 -22.14
N GLY A 17 -4.11 18.92 -23.37
CA GLY A 17 -2.69 18.91 -23.73
C GLY A 17 -1.92 17.87 -22.92
N PRO A 18 -0.99 18.26 -22.02
CA PRO A 18 -0.27 17.31 -21.18
C PRO A 18 -1.04 16.85 -19.93
N LEU A 19 -2.16 17.51 -19.60
CA LEU A 19 -2.89 17.30 -18.33
C LEU A 19 -4.03 16.28 -18.47
N THR A 20 -4.14 15.42 -17.46
CA THR A 20 -5.36 14.63 -17.25
C THR A 20 -6.50 15.52 -16.73
N PHE A 21 -7.74 15.06 -16.83
CA PHE A 21 -8.89 15.81 -16.33
C PHE A 21 -8.74 16.17 -14.85
N LYS A 22 -8.28 15.24 -14.00
CA LYS A 22 -8.05 15.50 -12.57
C LYS A 22 -6.99 16.57 -12.34
N GLN A 23 -5.87 16.49 -13.06
CA GLN A 23 -4.80 17.48 -12.96
C GLN A 23 -5.27 18.87 -13.38
N PHE A 24 -6.06 18.95 -14.46
CA PHE A 24 -6.68 20.20 -14.88
C PHE A 24 -7.57 20.79 -13.78
N VAL A 25 -8.44 19.98 -13.16
CA VAL A 25 -9.30 20.43 -12.05
C VAL A 25 -8.48 20.97 -10.87
N TYR A 26 -7.37 20.33 -10.50
CA TYR A 26 -6.51 20.84 -9.41
C TYR A 26 -5.89 22.20 -9.74
N VAL A 27 -5.34 22.36 -10.95
CA VAL A 27 -4.72 23.62 -11.38
C VAL A 27 -5.78 24.71 -11.53
N ALA A 28 -6.89 24.42 -12.22
CA ALA A 28 -7.99 25.35 -12.41
C ALA A 28 -8.60 25.77 -11.07
N GLY A 29 -8.78 24.82 -10.14
CA GLY A 29 -9.24 25.10 -8.78
C GLY A 29 -8.27 25.98 -7.99
N GLY A 30 -6.97 25.70 -8.04
CA GLY A 30 -5.95 26.51 -7.37
C GLY A 30 -5.86 27.94 -7.93
N VAL A 31 -5.89 28.09 -9.24
CA VAL A 31 -5.91 29.40 -9.92
C VAL A 31 -7.21 30.14 -9.62
N GLY A 32 -8.36 29.47 -9.75
CA GLY A 32 -9.67 30.04 -9.46
C GLY A 32 -9.78 30.54 -8.02
N LEU A 33 -9.34 29.73 -7.06
CA LEU A 33 -9.31 30.12 -5.65
C LEU A 33 -8.38 31.31 -5.40
N SER A 34 -7.23 31.35 -6.07
CA SER A 34 -6.29 32.47 -5.97
C SER A 34 -6.91 33.76 -6.49
N VAL A 35 -7.59 33.72 -7.65
CA VAL A 35 -8.30 34.89 -8.21
C VAL A 35 -9.36 35.38 -7.23
N ILE A 36 -10.14 34.47 -6.63
CA ILE A 36 -11.11 34.82 -5.59
C ILE A 36 -10.40 35.55 -4.43
N LEU A 37 -9.28 35.03 -3.92
CA LEU A 37 -8.52 35.71 -2.85
C LEU A 37 -8.08 37.12 -3.25
N PHE A 38 -7.62 37.33 -4.48
CA PHE A 38 -7.24 38.65 -4.98
C PHE A 38 -8.42 39.62 -5.13
N LEU A 39 -9.64 39.12 -5.30
CA LEU A 39 -10.85 39.95 -5.37
C LEU A 39 -11.35 40.36 -3.99
N PHE A 40 -11.20 39.52 -2.97
CA PHE A 40 -11.75 39.76 -1.63
C PHE A 40 -10.76 40.32 -0.61
N LEU A 41 -9.45 40.05 -0.77
CA LEU A 41 -8.41 40.48 0.18
C LEU A 41 -7.51 41.57 -0.41
N PRO A 42 -6.89 42.41 0.43
CA PRO A 42 -5.84 43.32 -0.02
C PRO A 42 -4.67 42.52 -0.61
N THR A 43 -4.09 43.04 -1.70
CA THR A 43 -3.10 42.35 -2.54
C THR A 43 -1.97 41.68 -1.76
N PHE A 44 -1.45 42.35 -0.73
CA PHE A 44 -0.39 41.80 0.11
C PHE A 44 -0.81 40.50 0.83
N LEU A 45 -1.99 40.50 1.43
CA LEU A 45 -2.51 39.36 2.16
C LEU A 45 -2.95 38.25 1.20
N ALA A 46 -3.52 38.63 0.06
CA ALA A 46 -3.89 37.71 -1.00
C ALA A 46 -2.66 36.94 -1.53
N ILE A 47 -1.52 37.62 -1.77
CA ILE A 47 -0.29 36.95 -2.23
C ILE A 47 0.22 35.94 -1.21
N ILE A 48 0.28 36.32 0.08
CA ILE A 48 0.79 35.44 1.15
C ILE A 48 -0.01 34.14 1.25
N ILE A 49 -1.33 34.22 1.06
CA ILE A 49 -2.23 33.06 1.17
C ILE A 49 -2.33 32.30 -0.17
N ALA A 50 -2.36 33.00 -1.30
CA ALA A 50 -2.47 32.39 -2.62
C ALA A 50 -1.21 31.63 -3.01
N LEU A 51 -0.02 32.12 -2.63
CA LEU A 51 1.25 31.46 -2.96
C LEU A 51 1.31 29.99 -2.51
N PRO A 52 1.07 29.63 -1.23
CA PRO A 52 1.06 28.23 -0.81
C PRO A 52 -0.07 27.43 -1.46
N ILE A 53 -1.22 28.04 -1.76
CA ILE A 53 -2.34 27.38 -2.45
C ILE A 53 -1.95 26.97 -3.87
N VAL A 54 -1.35 27.89 -4.64
CA VAL A 54 -0.89 27.62 -6.01
C VAL A 54 0.22 26.57 -6.00
N LEU A 55 1.18 26.67 -5.08
CA LEU A 55 2.24 25.66 -4.91
C LEU A 55 1.65 24.28 -4.60
N PHE A 56 0.67 24.22 -3.69
CA PHE A 56 0.02 22.97 -3.34
C PHE A 56 -0.79 22.38 -4.50
N ALA A 57 -1.53 23.20 -5.24
CA ALA A 57 -2.26 22.79 -6.43
C ALA A 57 -1.32 22.26 -7.54
N ALA A 58 -0.20 22.94 -7.75
CA ALA A 58 0.84 22.49 -8.69
C ALA A 58 1.47 21.17 -8.23
N ALA A 59 1.74 21.00 -6.93
CA ALA A 59 2.23 19.75 -6.39
C ALA A 59 1.22 18.60 -6.58
N LEU A 60 -0.07 18.83 -6.37
CA LEU A 60 -1.12 17.84 -6.65
C LEU A 60 -1.14 17.41 -8.11
N ALA A 61 -0.93 18.34 -9.04
CA ALA A 61 -0.97 18.02 -10.47
C ALA A 61 0.29 17.32 -10.97
N PHE A 62 1.49 17.77 -10.57
CA PHE A 62 2.75 17.37 -11.21
C PHE A 62 3.70 16.59 -10.32
N TYR A 63 3.60 16.72 -9.00
CA TYR A 63 4.55 16.10 -8.08
C TYR A 63 4.27 14.60 -7.91
N LYS A 64 5.33 13.81 -7.82
CA LYS A 64 5.27 12.37 -7.61
C LYS A 64 6.19 11.99 -6.46
N VAL A 65 5.70 11.15 -5.58
CA VAL A 65 6.43 10.63 -4.41
C VAL A 65 6.52 9.13 -4.57
N ASN A 66 7.74 8.57 -4.55
CA ASN A 66 7.97 7.13 -4.70
C ASN A 66 7.23 6.51 -5.89
N SER A 67 7.31 7.16 -7.06
CA SER A 67 6.64 6.76 -8.31
C SER A 67 5.10 6.77 -8.25
N LYS A 68 4.49 7.33 -7.22
CA LYS A 68 3.03 7.52 -7.10
C LYS A 68 2.67 9.00 -7.23
N PRO A 69 1.51 9.34 -7.84
CA PRO A 69 0.99 10.71 -7.85
C PRO A 69 0.86 11.26 -6.43
N PHE A 70 1.21 12.53 -6.21
CA PHE A 70 1.12 13.18 -4.90
C PHE A 70 -0.30 13.16 -4.31
N VAL A 71 -1.33 13.20 -5.16
CA VAL A 71 -2.74 13.04 -4.77
C VAL A 71 -2.96 11.81 -3.90
N ASN A 72 -2.34 10.67 -4.25
CA ASN A 72 -2.50 9.42 -3.50
C ASN A 72 -1.89 9.52 -2.10
N VAL A 73 -0.81 10.29 -1.96
CA VAL A 73 -0.16 10.54 -0.66
C VAL A 73 -1.07 11.42 0.20
N VAL A 74 -1.63 12.48 -0.38
CA VAL A 74 -2.57 13.37 0.32
C VAL A 74 -3.83 12.60 0.73
N GLU A 75 -4.38 11.78 -0.15
CA GLU A 75 -5.53 10.92 0.15
C GLU A 75 -5.21 9.97 1.31
N ALA A 76 -4.05 9.30 1.28
CA ALA A 76 -3.60 8.43 2.36
C ALA A 76 -3.40 9.18 3.67
N PHE A 77 -2.85 10.40 3.63
CA PHE A 77 -2.66 11.26 4.79
C PHE A 77 -4.00 11.65 5.43
N VAL A 78 -4.97 12.09 4.61
CA VAL A 78 -6.32 12.45 5.08
C VAL A 78 -7.02 11.23 5.66
N LYS A 79 -7.00 10.09 4.95
CA LYS A 79 -7.58 8.82 5.44
C LYS A 79 -6.95 8.41 6.76
N TYR A 80 -5.62 8.41 6.87
CA TYR A 80 -4.92 8.00 8.08
C TYR A 80 -5.21 8.90 9.29
N THR A 81 -5.40 10.20 9.05
CA THR A 81 -5.69 11.18 10.09
C THR A 81 -7.12 11.06 10.59
N LEU A 82 -8.08 10.84 9.68
CA LEU A 82 -9.51 10.75 10.02
C LEU A 82 -9.97 9.34 10.41
N THR A 83 -9.24 8.29 10.02
CA THR A 83 -9.61 6.91 10.32
C THR A 83 -9.27 6.55 11.76
N ASN A 84 -10.18 5.82 12.40
CA ASN A 84 -10.00 5.30 13.75
C ASN A 84 -8.88 4.26 13.77
N LYS A 85 -7.89 4.41 14.65
CA LYS A 85 -6.66 3.59 14.69
C LYS A 85 -6.84 2.30 15.48
N LEU A 86 -8.08 1.84 15.64
CA LEU A 86 -8.39 0.65 16.41
C LEU A 86 -8.17 -0.60 15.55
N TYR A 87 -6.95 -1.12 15.58
CA TYR A 87 -6.60 -2.39 14.97
C TYR A 87 -6.98 -3.52 15.91
N ILE A 88 -8.24 -3.99 15.82
CA ILE A 88 -8.63 -5.23 16.49
C ILE A 88 -8.23 -6.39 15.58
N TRP A 89 -7.44 -7.31 16.11
CA TRP A 89 -7.22 -8.59 15.44
C TRP A 89 -8.54 -9.36 15.42
N LYS A 90 -9.17 -9.40 14.24
CA LYS A 90 -10.34 -10.22 13.99
C LYS A 90 -9.86 -11.49 13.31
N LYS A 91 -9.98 -12.62 14.00
CA LYS A 91 -9.83 -13.93 13.37
C LYS A 91 -10.98 -14.11 12.40
N GLU A 92 -10.79 -13.68 11.16
CA GLU A 92 -11.72 -14.03 10.10
C GLU A 92 -11.54 -15.52 9.82
N GLU A 93 -12.57 -16.30 10.13
CA GLU A 93 -12.71 -17.61 9.55
C GLU A 93 -12.77 -17.39 8.05
N LYS A 94 -11.70 -17.79 7.34
CA LYS A 94 -11.72 -17.85 5.89
C LYS A 94 -12.79 -18.85 5.51
N VAL A 95 -14.00 -18.36 5.28
CA VAL A 95 -14.97 -19.07 4.47
C VAL A 95 -14.26 -19.26 3.14
N ALA A 96 -13.97 -20.51 2.79
CA ALA A 96 -13.47 -20.84 1.48
C ALA A 96 -14.53 -20.33 0.51
N VAL A 97 -14.31 -19.13 -0.04
CA VAL A 97 -15.04 -18.67 -1.19
C VAL A 97 -14.69 -19.69 -2.24
N ALA A 98 -15.63 -20.59 -2.50
CA ALA A 98 -15.60 -21.44 -3.67
C ALA A 98 -15.52 -20.47 -4.84
N LYS A 99 -14.28 -20.20 -5.30
CA LYS A 99 -14.04 -19.54 -6.55
C LYS A 99 -14.84 -20.36 -7.56
N GLU A 100 -15.87 -19.76 -8.12
CA GLU A 100 -16.50 -20.30 -9.31
C GLU A 100 -15.38 -20.67 -10.27
N ALA A 101 -15.41 -21.93 -10.69
CA ALA A 101 -14.42 -22.55 -11.52
C ALA A 101 -14.24 -21.71 -12.79
N THR A 102 -13.25 -20.84 -12.77
CA THR A 102 -12.69 -20.26 -13.98
C THR A 102 -11.94 -21.41 -14.62
N GLU A 103 -12.60 -22.06 -15.57
CA GLU A 103 -12.02 -23.10 -16.40
C GLU A 103 -10.68 -22.62 -16.98
N GLY A 104 -9.64 -23.44 -16.82
CA GLY A 104 -8.49 -23.40 -17.72
C GLY A 104 -7.22 -22.68 -17.26
N LYS A 105 -6.75 -22.89 -16.02
CA LYS A 105 -5.29 -22.87 -15.74
C LYS A 105 -4.94 -24.03 -14.81
N PRO A 106 -4.03 -24.94 -15.18
CA PRO A 106 -3.49 -25.89 -14.22
C PRO A 106 -2.75 -25.07 -13.17
N LEU A 107 -3.28 -25.05 -11.95
CA LEU A 107 -2.56 -24.54 -10.81
C LEU A 107 -1.26 -25.33 -10.75
N GLU A 108 -0.12 -24.66 -10.95
CA GLU A 108 1.17 -25.20 -10.57
C GLU A 108 1.04 -25.62 -9.12
N GLN A 109 0.93 -26.93 -8.94
CA GLN A 109 0.89 -27.52 -7.62
C GLN A 109 2.22 -27.16 -7.01
N VAL A 110 2.22 -26.20 -6.08
CA VAL A 110 3.36 -25.98 -5.20
C VAL A 110 3.62 -27.33 -4.56
N TYR A 111 4.65 -28.02 -5.05
CA TYR A 111 5.07 -29.31 -4.57
C TYR A 111 5.61 -29.08 -3.16
N VAL A 112 4.73 -29.15 -2.17
CA VAL A 112 5.13 -29.21 -0.78
C VAL A 112 5.64 -30.62 -0.57
N PRO A 113 6.95 -30.83 -0.35
CA PRO A 113 7.47 -32.16 -0.11
C PRO A 113 6.76 -32.71 1.13
N LYS A 114 6.10 -33.87 1.00
CA LYS A 114 5.53 -34.56 2.16
C LYS A 114 6.70 -35.05 3.02
N LEU A 115 7.07 -34.25 4.01
CA LEU A 115 8.03 -34.65 5.04
C LEU A 115 7.39 -35.79 5.85
N SER A 116 8.03 -36.95 5.90
CA SER A 116 7.58 -38.04 6.76
C SER A 116 7.85 -37.68 8.22
N SER A 117 7.05 -38.20 9.15
CA SER A 117 7.23 -37.99 10.59
C SER A 117 8.65 -38.33 11.06
N SER A 118 9.30 -39.30 10.40
CA SER A 118 10.69 -39.67 10.64
C SER A 118 11.68 -38.55 10.27
N LYS A 119 11.52 -37.90 9.10
CA LYS A 119 12.36 -36.77 8.69
C LYS A 119 12.18 -35.55 9.59
N LEU A 120 10.94 -35.27 10.02
CA LEU A 120 10.68 -34.18 10.96
C LEU A 120 11.37 -34.43 12.31
N LYS A 121 11.33 -35.66 12.81
CA LYS A 121 12.02 -36.04 14.05
C LYS A 121 13.55 -35.94 13.93
N GLU A 122 14.10 -36.32 12.77
CA GLU A 122 15.53 -36.20 12.46
C GLU A 122 15.97 -34.73 12.37
N LEU A 123 15.17 -33.87 11.73
CA LEU A 123 15.40 -32.42 11.68
C LEU A 123 15.39 -31.81 13.09
N THR A 124 14.38 -32.11 13.92
CA THR A 124 14.32 -31.64 15.31
C THR A 124 15.53 -32.10 16.11
N TRP A 125 15.92 -33.37 16.00
CA TRP A 125 17.08 -33.92 16.71
C TRP A 125 18.40 -33.28 16.25
N SER A 126 18.56 -33.03 14.95
CA SER A 126 19.74 -32.37 14.40
C SER A 126 19.86 -30.91 14.84
N LEU A 127 18.72 -30.23 15.03
CA LEU A 127 18.66 -28.85 15.49
C LEU A 127 19.04 -28.75 16.97
N ASP A 128 18.46 -29.64 17.81
CA ASP A 128 18.72 -29.74 19.25
C ASP A 128 20.20 -30.06 19.55
N ILE A 129 20.81 -30.95 18.74
CA ILE A 129 22.23 -31.28 18.88
C ILE A 129 23.14 -30.14 18.43
N LYS A 130 22.80 -29.46 17.32
CA LYS A 130 23.57 -28.29 16.87
C LYS A 130 23.47 -27.13 17.85
N GLU A 131 22.32 -26.96 18.50
CA GLU A 131 22.12 -25.97 19.55
C GLU A 131 23.02 -26.25 20.77
N ASN A 132 23.09 -27.52 21.20
CA ASN A 132 23.95 -27.92 22.32
C ASN A 132 25.46 -27.87 21.99
N GLN A 133 25.83 -28.00 20.71
CA GLN A 133 27.21 -27.88 20.24
C GLN A 133 27.66 -26.44 19.95
N ASN A 134 26.76 -25.46 19.95
CA ASN A 134 27.13 -24.06 19.72
C ASN A 134 27.47 -23.35 21.04
N PRO A 135 28.74 -23.01 21.31
CA PRO A 135 29.13 -22.36 22.58
C PRO A 135 28.57 -20.95 22.76
N VAL A 136 27.96 -20.35 21.72
CA VAL A 136 27.42 -18.98 21.74
C VAL A 136 25.97 -18.92 22.25
N THR A 137 25.22 -20.03 22.28
CA THR A 137 23.80 -20.04 22.66
C THR A 137 23.55 -20.45 24.13
N ARG A 138 24.59 -20.83 24.88
CA ARG A 138 24.44 -21.39 26.25
C ARG A 138 23.79 -20.44 27.27
N ASP A 139 23.70 -19.13 27.00
CA ASP A 139 23.25 -18.13 27.97
C ASP A 139 21.89 -17.46 27.67
N SER A 140 21.08 -17.98 26.74
CA SER A 140 19.75 -17.41 26.48
C SER A 140 18.60 -18.40 26.70
N GLY A 141 18.29 -18.60 27.99
CA GLY A 141 16.93 -18.66 28.50
C GLY A 141 16.02 -19.81 28.07
N SER A 142 15.98 -20.87 28.89
CA SER A 142 14.70 -21.54 29.19
C SER A 142 14.72 -22.22 30.56
N LYS A 143 14.05 -21.58 31.53
CA LYS A 143 13.23 -22.33 32.48
C LYS A 143 11.79 -22.17 32.02
N PRO A 144 11.07 -23.27 31.88
CA PRO A 144 9.76 -23.35 32.51
C PRO A 144 9.75 -24.55 33.45
N THR A 145 9.40 -24.24 34.68
CA THR A 145 9.10 -25.12 35.78
C THR A 145 7.98 -26.09 35.40
N THR A 146 8.25 -27.37 35.56
CA THR A 146 7.26 -28.41 35.80
C THR A 146 6.63 -28.16 37.16
N ASP A 147 5.31 -28.05 37.24
CA ASP A 147 4.55 -28.45 38.42
C ASP A 147 3.11 -28.80 37.98
N TYR A 148 2.79 -30.09 38.17
CA TYR A 148 1.50 -30.82 38.09
C TYR A 148 0.67 -30.78 36.79
#